data_AF-A0A7T0K9T4-F1
#
_entry.id   AF-A0A7T0K9T4-F1
#
_cell.length_a   1.000
_cell.length_b   1.000
_cell.length_c   1.000
_cell.angle_alpha   90.00
_cell.angle_beta   90.00
_cell.angle_gamma   90.00
#
_symmetry.space_group_name_H-M   'P 1'
#
loop_
_entity.id
_entity.type
_entity.pdbx_description
1 polymer ?
#
loop_
_entity_poly.entity_id
_entity_poly.type
_entity_poly.pdbx_seq_one_letter_code
_entity_poly.pdbx_strand_id
1 'polypeptide(L)'
;MNLFVKSSNFSFVSDSSKAGIKKKENWPFSGKNLFFFSESFFARRLSHRRYLCYALEGHVLSGPKGRGASIYNSSDNLGYIRGLHGKQKQLIKKLVHICMINGRKTRSRAIVYKTFHCLAQHGDILRLLVNAIENVKPVCEVKKVRISGTTQLVPSIIAANRQETLAIRWMLEAAAKRRINKKSMSLDQCLADEILDASRKMGIARKKRDDLHKLAQANRSFSHYRWW
;
A
#
# COMPACT_ATOMS: atom_id res chain seq x y z
N MET A 1 35.17 -77.14 23.99
CA MET A 1 35.95 -76.32 23.06
C MET A 1 35.94 -74.88 23.57
N ASN A 2 37.08 -74.48 24.15
CA ASN A 2 37.69 -73.14 24.41
C ASN A 2 36.77 -71.93 24.71
N LEU A 3 36.70 -71.45 25.96
CA LEU A 3 37.59 -70.49 26.69
C LEU A 3 37.27 -69.01 26.36
N PHE A 4 36.74 -68.21 27.31
CA PHE A 4 37.47 -67.29 28.24
C PHE A 4 38.17 -66.13 27.48
N VAL A 5 38.20 -64.83 27.85
CA VAL A 5 37.65 -63.96 28.90
C VAL A 5 38.08 -62.51 28.52
N LYS A 6 37.48 -61.49 29.19
CA LYS A 6 37.88 -60.08 29.50
C LYS A 6 39.24 -59.54 28.95
N SER A 7 39.50 -58.27 28.71
CA SER A 7 39.21 -57.02 29.46
C SER A 7 39.92 -55.83 28.79
N SER A 8 39.31 -54.64 28.89
CA SER A 8 39.87 -53.31 29.21
C SER A 8 41.21 -52.78 28.64
N ASN A 9 41.14 -51.48 28.31
CA ASN A 9 42.08 -50.39 28.62
C ASN A 9 43.08 -49.91 27.53
N PHE A 10 42.87 -48.63 27.20
CA PHE A 10 43.84 -47.52 27.29
C PHE A 10 45.18 -47.65 26.55
N SER A 11 45.42 -46.76 25.58
CA SER A 11 46.52 -45.78 25.69
C SER A 11 46.62 -44.88 24.46
N PHE A 12 46.73 -43.60 24.78
CA PHE A 12 47.12 -42.46 23.97
C PHE A 12 48.65 -42.46 23.77
N VAL A 13 49.17 -42.32 22.54
CA VAL A 13 50.54 -41.81 22.32
C VAL A 13 50.60 -40.97 21.04
N SER A 14 51.12 -39.77 21.26
CA SER A 14 51.62 -38.72 20.38
C SER A 14 52.66 -39.19 19.35
N ASP A 15 52.73 -38.56 18.17
CA ASP A 15 53.91 -37.75 17.85
C ASP A 15 53.79 -36.92 16.57
N SER A 16 53.95 -35.60 16.75
CA SER A 16 55.00 -34.77 16.15
C SER A 16 55.74 -35.30 14.91
N SER A 17 55.65 -34.61 13.76
CA SER A 17 56.84 -34.06 13.05
C SER A 17 56.55 -33.47 11.66
N LYS A 18 56.82 -32.16 11.57
CA LYS A 18 57.54 -31.42 10.50
C LYS A 18 57.50 -31.93 9.04
N ALA A 19 56.93 -31.10 8.17
CA ALA A 19 57.54 -30.51 6.96
C ALA A 19 56.44 -29.72 6.23
N GLY A 20 56.47 -28.40 6.03
CA GLY A 20 57.60 -27.59 5.62
C GLY A 20 57.66 -27.51 4.10
N ILE A 21 56.77 -26.75 3.45
CA ILE A 21 57.03 -26.04 2.18
C ILE A 21 56.12 -24.80 2.15
N LYS A 22 56.75 -23.63 2.20
CA LYS A 22 56.15 -22.35 1.79
C LYS A 22 56.02 -22.34 0.26
N LYS A 23 54.83 -22.10 -0.27
CA LYS A 23 54.70 -21.28 -1.48
C LYS A 23 53.58 -20.26 -1.30
N LYS A 24 53.99 -19.03 -1.56
CA LYS A 24 53.22 -17.78 -1.62
C LYS A 24 52.05 -17.88 -2.59
N GLU A 25 50.99 -17.17 -2.20
CA GLU A 25 50.06 -16.42 -3.05
C GLU A 25 49.19 -17.21 -4.03
N ASN A 26 47.92 -17.39 -3.65
CA ASN A 26 46.77 -17.18 -4.53
C ASN A 26 45.51 -16.97 -3.67
N TRP A 27 44.86 -15.80 -3.82
CA TRP A 27 43.54 -15.54 -3.25
C TRP A 27 42.48 -16.33 -4.05
N PRO A 28 41.60 -17.13 -3.41
CA PRO A 28 40.51 -17.78 -4.11
C PRO A 28 39.28 -16.88 -4.09
N PHE A 29 38.88 -16.34 -5.25
CA PHE A 29 37.48 -16.03 -5.52
C PHE A 29 37.00 -16.96 -6.63
N SER A 30 36.57 -18.16 -6.26
CA SER A 30 35.64 -18.93 -7.07
C SER A 30 34.94 -19.98 -6.22
N GLY A 31 33.62 -19.92 -6.25
CA GLY A 31 32.82 -21.11 -6.08
C GLY A 31 32.03 -21.23 -4.78
N LYS A 32 30.77 -20.78 -4.88
CA LYS A 32 29.59 -21.36 -4.24
C LYS A 32 29.39 -21.02 -2.76
N ASN A 33 28.71 -19.89 -2.53
CA ASN A 33 27.81 -19.75 -1.39
C ASN A 33 26.38 -19.54 -1.88
N LEU A 34 25.54 -20.47 -1.44
CA LEU A 34 24.09 -20.47 -1.35
C LEU A 34 23.49 -19.05 -1.22
N PHE A 35 22.68 -18.71 -2.22
CA PHE A 35 21.54 -17.79 -2.19
C PHE A 35 21.43 -16.83 -0.98
N PHE A 36 22.20 -15.76 -1.02
CA PHE A 36 21.82 -14.48 -0.39
C PHE A 36 20.97 -13.70 -1.40
N PHE A 37 19.64 -13.76 -1.24
CA PHE A 37 18.73 -12.92 -2.01
C PHE A 37 18.82 -11.51 -1.44
N SER A 38 19.59 -10.65 -2.11
CA SER A 38 19.85 -9.28 -1.71
C SER A 38 18.55 -8.45 -1.65
N GLU A 39 18.32 -7.83 -0.50
CA GLU A 39 17.31 -6.81 -0.17
C GLU A 39 17.43 -5.49 -0.98
N SER A 40 17.83 -5.53 -2.24
CA SER A 40 18.19 -4.34 -3.03
C SER A 40 17.25 -4.07 -4.22
N PHE A 41 15.99 -4.53 -4.19
CA PHE A 41 15.05 -4.28 -5.29
C PHE A 41 13.66 -3.70 -4.96
N PHE A 42 13.31 -3.45 -3.69
CA PHE A 42 11.95 -2.98 -3.37
C PHE A 42 11.82 -1.76 -2.46
N ALA A 43 12.92 -1.22 -1.92
CA ALA A 43 12.88 -0.20 -0.88
C ALA A 43 13.33 1.19 -1.36
N ARG A 44 12.67 1.75 -2.39
CA ARG A 44 12.60 3.21 -2.53
C ARG A 44 11.23 3.65 -2.04
N ARG A 45 11.22 4.24 -0.84
CA ARG A 45 10.12 4.95 -0.17
C ARG A 45 9.26 5.74 -1.17
N LEU A 46 8.32 5.05 -1.81
CA LEU A 46 7.38 5.65 -2.74
C LEU A 46 6.30 6.31 -1.88
N SER A 47 6.48 7.61 -1.68
CA SER A 47 5.39 8.54 -1.33
C SER A 47 4.14 8.10 -2.09
N HIS A 48 3.02 7.89 -1.39
CA HIS A 48 1.74 7.40 -1.96
C HIS A 48 1.35 8.12 -3.27
N ARG A 49 1.79 9.38 -3.47
CA ARG A 49 1.61 10.12 -4.73
C ARG A 49 2.35 9.54 -5.93
N ARG A 50 3.58 9.02 -5.77
CA ARG A 50 4.34 8.42 -6.88
C ARG A 50 3.70 7.12 -7.38
N TYR A 51 3.18 6.28 -6.47
CA TYR A 51 2.46 5.05 -6.86
C TYR A 51 1.21 5.35 -7.71
N LEU A 52 0.43 6.36 -7.32
CA LEU A 52 -0.71 6.81 -8.11
C LEU A 52 -0.29 7.36 -9.49
N CYS A 53 0.88 8.02 -9.57
CA CYS A 53 1.43 8.55 -10.82
C CYS A 53 1.81 7.41 -11.78
N TYR A 54 2.60 6.43 -11.32
CA TYR A 54 3.00 5.27 -12.11
C TYR A 54 1.81 4.42 -12.59
N ALA A 55 0.80 4.23 -11.73
CA ALA A 55 -0.41 3.53 -12.11
C ALA A 55 -1.27 4.29 -13.13
N LEU A 56 -1.02 5.58 -13.39
CA LEU A 56 -1.76 6.41 -14.35
C LEU A 56 -1.00 6.69 -15.65
N GLU A 57 0.30 6.40 -15.69
CA GLU A 57 1.23 6.73 -16.78
C GLU A 57 1.27 5.72 -17.95
N GLY A 58 0.47 4.64 -17.94
CA GLY A 58 0.44 3.63 -19.01
C GLY A 58 -0.10 4.07 -20.39
N HIS A 59 -0.30 5.37 -20.64
CA HIS A 59 -0.49 5.96 -21.97
C HIS A 59 -0.13 7.44 -21.87
N VAL A 60 1.12 7.78 -22.18
CA VAL A 60 1.61 9.15 -22.34
C VAL A 60 1.82 9.38 -23.83
N LEU A 61 0.80 9.91 -24.50
CA LEU A 61 1.06 10.76 -25.67
C LEU A 61 1.33 12.16 -25.12
N SER A 62 2.61 12.55 -25.15
CA SER A 62 3.05 13.90 -24.82
C SER A 62 2.67 14.85 -25.94
N GLY A 63 1.54 15.53 -25.80
CA GLY A 63 1.20 16.69 -26.63
C GLY A 63 2.03 17.93 -26.24
N PRO A 64 2.26 18.88 -27.17
CA PRO A 64 3.16 20.01 -26.96
C PRO A 64 2.65 20.93 -25.85
N LYS A 65 3.57 21.41 -25.01
CA LYS A 65 3.30 22.38 -23.95
C LYS A 65 3.09 23.77 -24.56
N GLY A 66 1.87 24.05 -25.00
CA GLY A 66 1.42 25.40 -25.30
C GLY A 66 1.10 26.17 -24.01
N ARG A 67 1.72 27.34 -23.85
CA ARG A 67 1.29 28.39 -22.91
C ARG A 67 -0.04 28.95 -23.43
N GLY A 68 -1.13 28.31 -23.04
CA GLY A 68 -2.49 28.78 -23.30
C GLY A 68 -3.21 28.94 -21.97
N ALA A 69 -3.75 30.12 -21.72
CA ALA A 69 -4.59 30.41 -20.58
C ALA A 69 -5.61 29.28 -20.36
N SER A 70 -5.73 28.79 -19.13
CA SER A 70 -6.71 27.79 -18.75
C SER A 70 -8.13 28.35 -18.94
N ILE A 71 -8.70 28.17 -20.12
CA ILE A 71 -10.09 28.55 -20.45
C ILE A 71 -11.13 27.68 -19.71
N TYR A 72 -10.71 26.72 -18.87
CA TYR A 72 -11.62 26.02 -17.97
C TYR A 72 -11.78 26.73 -16.62
N ASN A 73 -11.99 28.05 -16.66
CA ASN A 73 -12.76 28.75 -15.62
C ASN A 73 -14.25 28.45 -15.85
N SER A 74 -14.62 27.18 -15.67
CA SER A 74 -15.99 26.81 -15.34
C SER A 74 -15.96 26.40 -13.88
N SER A 75 -16.05 27.41 -13.03
CA SER A 75 -16.65 27.28 -11.71
C SER A 75 -17.85 26.33 -11.80
N ASP A 76 -17.85 25.31 -10.96
CA ASP A 76 -19.10 24.69 -10.51
C ASP A 76 -20.06 24.06 -11.55
N ASN A 77 -19.56 23.35 -12.57
CA ASN A 77 -20.36 22.29 -13.24
C ASN A 77 -20.53 21.03 -12.35
N LEU A 78 -20.75 21.23 -11.05
CA LEU A 78 -21.53 20.37 -10.17
C LEU A 78 -22.91 21.02 -9.88
N GLY A 79 -23.24 22.13 -10.56
CA GLY A 79 -24.53 22.81 -10.50
C GLY A 79 -25.68 22.09 -11.23
N TYR A 80 -25.37 21.02 -11.99
CA TYR A 80 -26.38 20.22 -12.70
C TYR A 80 -27.08 19.17 -11.83
N ILE A 81 -26.90 19.21 -10.50
CA ILE A 81 -27.68 18.39 -9.56
C ILE A 81 -28.19 19.31 -8.45
N ARG A 82 -29.23 20.11 -8.74
CA ARG A 82 -29.82 21.10 -7.81
C ARG A 82 -30.48 20.50 -6.54
N GLY A 83 -30.35 19.19 -6.29
CA GLY A 83 -30.97 18.49 -5.15
C GLY A 83 -30.01 17.64 -4.29
N LEU A 84 -28.70 17.75 -4.45
CA LEU A 84 -27.74 16.97 -3.64
C LEU A 84 -27.57 17.54 -2.22
N HIS A 85 -27.61 16.67 -1.22
CA HIS A 85 -27.19 17.00 0.15
C HIS A 85 -25.76 17.55 0.15
N GLY A 86 -25.52 18.66 0.86
CA GLY A 86 -24.21 19.34 0.88
C GLY A 86 -23.02 18.42 1.23
N LYS A 87 -23.24 17.41 2.08
CA LYS A 87 -22.24 16.39 2.43
C LYS A 87 -21.85 15.50 1.24
N GLN A 88 -22.81 15.04 0.43
CA GLN A 88 -22.55 14.19 -0.74
C GLN A 88 -21.77 14.96 -1.82
N LYS A 89 -22.10 16.24 -2.03
CA LYS A 89 -21.34 17.12 -2.94
C LYS A 89 -19.88 17.25 -2.49
N GLN A 90 -19.64 17.38 -1.19
CA GLN A 90 -18.28 17.43 -0.64
C GLN A 90 -17.52 16.11 -0.83
N LEU A 91 -18.18 14.95 -0.69
CA LEU A 91 -17.55 13.64 -0.93
C LEU A 91 -17.10 13.49 -2.38
N ILE A 92 -17.94 13.83 -3.35
CA ILE A 92 -17.57 13.77 -4.78
C ILE A 92 -16.42 14.74 -5.07
N LYS A 93 -16.46 15.96 -4.51
CA LYS A 93 -15.37 16.93 -4.63
C LYS A 93 -14.05 16.38 -4.08
N LYS A 94 -14.07 15.73 -2.90
CA LYS A 94 -12.91 15.06 -2.30
C LYS A 94 -12.41 13.93 -3.21
N LEU A 95 -13.30 13.10 -3.75
CA LEU A 95 -12.96 12.01 -4.67
C LEU A 95 -12.21 12.52 -5.90
N VAL A 96 -12.74 13.53 -6.59
CA VAL A 96 -12.10 14.13 -7.77
C VAL A 96 -10.74 14.73 -7.42
N HIS A 97 -10.63 15.44 -6.29
CA HIS A 97 -9.36 16.04 -5.87
C HIS A 97 -8.30 15.01 -5.49
N ILE A 98 -8.66 13.91 -4.83
CA ILE A 98 -7.70 12.85 -4.44
C ILE A 98 -7.29 12.02 -5.66
N CYS A 99 -8.19 11.82 -6.63
CA CYS A 99 -7.89 11.20 -7.92
C CYS A 99 -6.96 12.09 -8.79
N MET A 100 -6.83 13.38 -8.48
CA MET A 100 -6.06 14.33 -9.28
C MET A 100 -4.54 14.17 -9.12
N ILE A 101 -3.88 14.00 -10.26
CA ILE A 101 -2.42 13.92 -10.38
C ILE A 101 -1.90 15.10 -11.18
N ASN A 102 -0.85 15.75 -10.67
CA ASN A 102 -0.19 16.91 -11.29
C ASN A 102 -1.15 18.06 -11.61
N GLY A 103 -2.21 18.24 -10.82
CA GLY A 103 -3.18 19.34 -10.99
C GLY A 103 -4.16 19.18 -12.16
N ARG A 104 -4.17 18.03 -12.86
CA ARG A 104 -5.00 17.80 -14.05
C ARG A 104 -6.45 17.45 -13.71
N LYS A 105 -7.26 18.46 -13.33
CA LYS A 105 -8.65 18.29 -12.89
C LYS A 105 -9.58 17.71 -13.95
N THR A 106 -9.41 18.08 -15.23
CA THR A 106 -10.26 17.61 -16.35
C THR A 106 -10.16 16.10 -16.52
N ARG A 107 -8.95 15.54 -16.48
CA ARG A 107 -8.73 14.09 -16.60
C ARG A 107 -9.35 13.32 -15.44
N SER A 108 -9.18 13.81 -14.21
CA SER A 108 -9.76 13.14 -13.03
C SER A 108 -11.28 13.20 -12.99
N ARG A 109 -11.88 14.30 -13.46
CA ARG A 109 -13.34 14.38 -13.65
C ARG A 109 -13.81 13.32 -14.64
N ALA A 110 -13.15 13.19 -15.79
CA ALA A 110 -13.51 12.20 -16.81
C ALA A 110 -13.45 10.76 -16.27
N ILE A 111 -12.38 10.43 -15.53
CA ILE A 111 -12.22 9.13 -14.84
C ILE A 111 -13.41 8.88 -13.91
N VAL A 112 -13.71 9.82 -13.01
CA VAL A 112 -14.80 9.67 -12.04
C VAL A 112 -16.17 9.54 -12.73
N TYR A 113 -16.44 10.32 -13.77
CA TYR A 113 -17.70 10.19 -14.51
C TYR A 113 -17.84 8.83 -15.20
N LYS A 114 -16.76 8.31 -15.81
CA LYS A 114 -16.75 6.96 -16.38
C LYS A 114 -16.97 5.89 -15.31
N THR A 115 -16.40 6.06 -14.12
CA THR A 115 -16.63 5.12 -13.00
C THR A 115 -18.10 5.09 -12.57
N PHE A 116 -18.74 6.26 -12.53
CA PHE A 116 -20.16 6.37 -12.20
C PHE A 116 -21.05 5.75 -13.28
N HIS A 117 -20.67 5.86 -14.55
CA HIS A 117 -21.36 5.16 -15.64
C HIS A 117 -21.29 3.64 -15.48
N CYS A 118 -20.13 3.07 -15.10
CA CYS A 118 -20.01 1.65 -14.80
C CYS A 118 -20.87 1.24 -13.58
N LEU A 119 -20.88 2.06 -12.52
CA LEU A 119 -21.65 1.77 -11.31
C LEU A 119 -23.16 1.89 -11.49
N ALA A 120 -23.63 2.72 -12.43
CA ALA A 120 -25.05 2.92 -12.71
C ALA A 120 -25.78 1.62 -13.05
N GLN A 121 -25.07 0.63 -13.58
CA GLN A 121 -25.61 -0.70 -13.91
C GLN A 121 -25.99 -1.52 -12.67
N HIS A 122 -25.45 -1.17 -11.49
CA HIS A 122 -25.62 -1.93 -10.25
C HIS A 122 -26.56 -1.25 -9.23
N GLY A 123 -27.07 -0.05 -9.52
CA GLY A 123 -28.05 0.67 -8.69
C GLY A 123 -27.65 2.11 -8.34
N ASP A 124 -28.16 2.60 -7.21
CA ASP A 124 -27.96 3.98 -6.74
C ASP A 124 -26.49 4.29 -6.43
N ILE A 125 -25.83 5.01 -7.33
CA ILE A 125 -24.39 5.33 -7.27
C ILE A 125 -24.01 6.02 -5.96
N LEU A 126 -24.82 6.99 -5.51
CA LEU A 126 -24.54 7.75 -4.29
C LEU A 126 -24.62 6.87 -3.04
N ARG A 127 -25.60 5.97 -2.98
CA ARG A 127 -25.76 5.03 -1.85
C ARG A 127 -24.59 4.04 -1.82
N LEU A 128 -24.22 3.48 -2.97
CA LEU A 128 -23.07 2.60 -3.10
C LEU A 128 -21.77 3.28 -2.65
N LEU A 129 -21.54 4.52 -3.08
CA LEU A 129 -20.35 5.28 -2.72
C LEU A 129 -20.29 5.58 -1.22
N VAL A 130 -21.40 6.03 -0.61
CA VAL A 130 -21.46 6.32 0.82
C VAL A 130 -21.22 5.05 1.63
N ASN A 131 -21.91 3.95 1.29
CA ASN A 131 -21.76 2.67 1.97
C ASN A 131 -20.32 2.12 1.85
N ALA A 132 -19.71 2.21 0.67
CA ALA A 132 -18.33 1.81 0.46
C ALA A 132 -17.35 2.62 1.32
N ILE A 133 -17.54 3.95 1.39
CA ILE A 133 -16.69 4.82 2.22
C ILE A 133 -16.86 4.49 3.69
N GLU A 134 -18.08 4.32 4.18
CA GLU A 134 -18.35 3.96 5.58
C GLU A 134 -17.70 2.64 5.98
N ASN A 135 -17.72 1.65 5.09
CA ASN A 135 -17.05 0.38 5.30
C ASN A 135 -15.52 0.52 5.31
N VAL A 136 -14.93 1.33 4.45
CA VAL A 136 -13.45 1.46 4.39
C VAL A 136 -12.91 2.45 5.44
N LYS A 137 -13.78 3.25 6.06
CA LYS A 137 -13.41 4.29 7.03
C LYS A 137 -12.65 3.71 8.23
N PRO A 138 -11.38 4.12 8.47
CA PRO A 138 -10.66 3.74 9.67
C PRO A 138 -11.04 4.64 10.85
N VAL A 139 -11.30 4.04 12.02
CA VAL A 139 -11.56 4.77 13.27
C VAL A 139 -10.27 5.21 13.95
N CYS A 140 -9.27 4.32 13.98
CA CYS A 140 -7.97 4.54 14.61
C CYS A 140 -6.84 4.45 13.58
N GLU A 141 -5.80 5.25 13.78
CA GLU A 141 -4.50 5.11 13.14
C GLU A 141 -3.46 4.68 14.17
N VAL A 142 -2.32 4.22 13.69
CA VAL A 142 -1.19 3.82 14.53
C VAL A 142 0.00 4.70 14.16
N LYS A 143 0.61 5.35 15.15
CA LYS A 143 1.82 6.18 14.99
C LYS A 143 3.01 5.49 15.64
N LYS A 144 4.19 5.63 15.02
CA LYS A 144 5.45 5.12 15.57
C LYS A 144 5.98 6.13 16.58
N VAL A 145 6.20 5.71 17.82
CA VAL A 145 6.70 6.55 18.92
C VAL A 145 7.87 5.84 19.58
N ARG A 146 8.94 6.57 19.90
CA ARG A 146 10.12 6.01 20.56
C ARG A 146 9.99 6.18 22.06
N ILE A 147 9.96 5.06 22.78
CA ILE A 147 9.75 4.99 24.24
C ILE A 147 10.82 4.07 24.81
N SER A 148 11.59 4.57 25.77
CA SER A 148 12.57 3.78 26.55
C SER A 148 13.47 2.90 25.68
N GLY A 149 14.09 3.50 24.65
CA GLY A 149 15.04 2.80 23.77
C GLY A 149 14.42 1.88 22.71
N THR A 150 13.10 1.66 22.72
CA THR A 150 12.38 0.88 21.69
C THR A 150 11.38 1.75 20.92
N THR A 151 10.99 1.33 19.71
CA THR A 151 10.00 2.04 18.91
C THR A 151 8.69 1.27 18.95
N GLN A 152 7.70 1.83 19.65
CA GLN A 152 6.39 1.22 19.81
C GLN A 152 5.35 1.86 18.89
N LEU A 153 4.27 1.14 18.68
CA LEU A 153 3.14 1.56 17.85
C LEU A 153 2.02 2.08 18.75
N VAL A 154 1.81 3.39 18.76
CA VAL A 154 0.81 4.03 19.61
C VAL A 154 -0.47 4.27 18.80
N PRO A 155 -1.62 3.69 19.20
CA PRO A 155 -2.89 3.94 18.52
C PRO A 155 -3.46 5.32 18.86
N SER A 156 -4.10 5.97 17.89
CA SER A 156 -4.76 7.28 18.02
C SER A 156 -6.04 7.34 17.22
N ILE A 157 -7.05 8.02 17.77
CA ILE A 157 -8.34 8.27 17.10
C ILE A 157 -8.13 9.29 15.97
N ILE A 158 -8.82 9.08 14.85
CA ILE A 158 -8.75 9.95 13.66
C ILE A 158 -9.99 10.83 13.60
N ALA A 159 -9.84 12.12 13.26
CA ALA A 159 -10.96 13.02 13.00
C ALA A 159 -11.75 12.63 11.73
N ALA A 160 -13.09 12.74 11.77
CA ALA A 160 -14.00 12.26 10.73
C ALA A 160 -13.64 12.71 9.29
N ASN A 161 -13.30 13.99 9.10
CA ASN A 161 -12.90 14.53 7.80
C ASN A 161 -11.66 13.82 7.21
N ARG A 162 -10.70 13.45 8.07
CA ARG A 162 -9.50 12.72 7.68
C ARG A 162 -9.82 11.25 7.43
N GLN A 163 -10.73 10.66 8.20
CA GLN A 163 -11.16 9.28 8.00
C GLN A 163 -11.74 9.06 6.59
N GLU A 164 -12.65 9.94 6.15
CA GLU A 164 -13.20 9.92 4.78
C GLU A 164 -12.09 10.05 3.72
N THR A 165 -11.15 10.97 3.95
CA THR A 165 -10.02 11.21 3.03
C THR A 165 -9.12 9.99 2.91
N LEU A 166 -8.86 9.29 4.04
CA LEU A 166 -8.08 8.06 4.05
C LEU A 166 -8.80 6.92 3.35
N ALA A 167 -10.11 6.78 3.57
CA ALA A 167 -10.91 5.76 2.91
C ALA A 167 -10.87 5.89 1.39
N ILE A 168 -11.17 7.08 0.87
CA ILE A 168 -11.11 7.37 -0.57
C ILE A 168 -9.71 7.10 -1.14
N ARG A 169 -8.67 7.49 -0.42
CA ARG A 169 -7.29 7.27 -0.84
C ARG A 169 -6.95 5.78 -0.92
N TRP A 170 -7.36 4.97 0.05
CA TRP A 170 -7.10 3.53 0.03
C TRP A 170 -7.86 2.81 -1.09
N MET A 171 -9.08 3.25 -1.41
CA MET A 171 -9.83 2.72 -2.56
C MET A 171 -9.11 3.01 -3.87
N LEU A 172 -8.62 4.25 -4.07
CA LEU A 172 -7.85 4.62 -5.26
C LEU A 172 -6.52 3.85 -5.36
N GLU A 173 -5.83 3.64 -4.25
CA GLU A 173 -4.62 2.80 -4.20
C GLU A 173 -4.91 1.36 -4.57
N ALA A 174 -6.01 0.80 -4.08
CA ALA A 174 -6.42 -0.56 -4.39
C ALA A 174 -6.80 -0.71 -5.86
N ALA A 175 -7.56 0.23 -6.43
CA ALA A 175 -7.86 0.29 -7.86
C ALA A 175 -6.59 0.40 -8.72
N ALA A 176 -5.62 1.24 -8.31
CA ALA A 176 -4.33 1.37 -8.96
C ALA A 176 -3.52 0.06 -8.94
N LYS A 177 -3.52 -0.66 -7.80
CA LYS A 177 -2.89 -1.98 -7.68
C LYS A 177 -3.56 -3.02 -8.59
N ARG A 178 -4.90 -3.03 -8.66
CA ARG A 178 -5.64 -3.91 -9.59
C ARG A 178 -5.26 -3.65 -11.04
N ARG A 179 -5.14 -2.38 -11.44
CA ARG A 179 -4.73 -1.99 -12.80
C ARG A 179 -3.34 -2.52 -13.16
N ILE A 180 -2.37 -2.46 -12.23
CA ILE A 180 -1.02 -2.99 -12.47
C ILE A 180 -1.08 -4.50 -12.74
N ASN A 181 -1.89 -5.24 -11.98
CA ASN A 181 -2.05 -6.68 -12.15
C ASN A 181 -2.82 -7.05 -13.42
N LYS A 182 -3.85 -6.27 -13.76
CA LYS A 182 -4.71 -6.46 -14.94
C LYS A 182 -4.46 -5.35 -15.97
N LYS A 183 -3.36 -5.45 -16.73
CA LYS A 183 -2.94 -4.42 -17.72
C LYS A 183 -4.02 -4.02 -18.73
N SER A 184 -4.97 -4.90 -19.03
CA SER A 184 -6.07 -4.65 -19.98
C SER A 184 -7.18 -3.74 -19.40
N MET A 185 -7.34 -3.67 -18.07
CA MET A 185 -8.44 -2.95 -17.46
C MET A 185 -8.13 -1.45 -17.29
N SER A 186 -9.11 -0.63 -17.62
CA SER A 186 -9.04 0.80 -17.36
C SER A 186 -9.11 1.09 -15.86
N LEU A 187 -8.50 2.19 -15.41
CA LEU A 187 -8.56 2.60 -14.00
C LEU A 187 -10.01 2.83 -13.53
N ASP A 188 -10.85 3.29 -14.45
CA ASP A 188 -12.25 3.63 -14.21
C ASP A 188 -13.05 2.37 -13.79
N GLN A 189 -12.85 1.28 -14.52
CA GLN A 189 -13.45 -0.04 -14.23
C GLN A 189 -12.89 -0.62 -12.93
N CYS A 190 -11.57 -0.61 -12.74
CA CYS A 190 -10.96 -1.11 -11.51
C CYS A 190 -11.46 -0.36 -10.25
N LEU A 191 -11.72 0.94 -10.37
CA LEU A 191 -12.27 1.73 -9.26
C LEU A 191 -13.75 1.41 -9.03
N ALA A 192 -14.55 1.21 -10.08
CA ALA A 192 -15.94 0.76 -9.94
C ALA A 192 -16.01 -0.61 -9.24
N ASP A 193 -15.19 -1.57 -9.64
CA ASP A 193 -15.12 -2.89 -9.01
C ASP A 193 -14.74 -2.78 -7.52
N GLU A 194 -13.75 -1.94 -7.18
CA GLU A 194 -13.35 -1.75 -5.78
C GLU A 194 -14.47 -1.08 -4.95
N ILE A 195 -15.23 -0.15 -5.53
CA ILE A 195 -16.40 0.44 -4.85
C ILE A 195 -17.47 -0.61 -4.59
N LEU A 196 -17.76 -1.48 -5.56
CA LEU A 196 -18.72 -2.57 -5.40
C LEU A 196 -18.27 -3.56 -4.32
N ASP A 197 -17.02 -3.99 -4.36
CA ASP A 197 -16.46 -4.90 -3.35
C ASP A 197 -16.49 -4.26 -1.95
N ALA A 198 -16.08 -2.99 -1.84
CA ALA A 198 -16.08 -2.26 -0.58
C ALA A 198 -17.49 -2.09 0.00
N SER A 199 -18.51 -1.91 -0.85
CA SER A 199 -19.91 -1.85 -0.41
C SER A 199 -20.37 -3.18 0.22
N ARG A 200 -19.84 -4.30 -0.27
CA ARG A 200 -20.07 -5.66 0.23
C ARG A 200 -19.13 -6.06 1.37
N LYS A 201 -18.40 -5.10 1.96
CA LYS A 201 -17.37 -5.31 3.00
C LYS A 201 -16.25 -6.26 2.56
N MET A 202 -15.97 -6.31 1.27
CA MET A 202 -14.88 -7.06 0.66
C MET A 202 -13.87 -6.09 0.02
N GLY A 203 -12.77 -6.64 -0.52
CA GLY A 203 -11.78 -5.88 -1.28
C GLY A 203 -10.51 -5.53 -0.49
N ILE A 204 -9.54 -5.02 -1.23
CA ILE A 204 -8.19 -4.74 -0.73
C ILE A 204 -8.22 -3.54 0.21
N ALA A 205 -9.05 -2.53 -0.11
CA ALA A 205 -9.19 -1.34 0.73
C ALA A 205 -9.77 -1.67 2.10
N ARG A 206 -10.79 -2.55 2.16
CA ARG A 206 -11.39 -3.00 3.42
C ARG A 206 -10.42 -3.84 4.25
N LYS A 207 -9.71 -4.78 3.61
CA LYS A 207 -8.66 -5.58 4.29
C LYS A 207 -7.61 -4.69 4.95
N LYS A 208 -7.13 -3.65 4.26
CA LYS A 208 -6.18 -2.67 4.83
C LYS A 208 -6.71 -1.96 6.07
N ARG A 209 -8.00 -1.64 6.12
CA ARG A 209 -8.67 -1.05 7.28
C ARG A 209 -8.70 -2.02 8.46
N ASP A 210 -9.08 -3.28 8.20
CA ASP A 210 -9.20 -4.30 9.24
C ASP A 210 -7.83 -4.70 9.81
N ASP A 211 -6.80 -4.79 8.97
CA ASP A 211 -5.41 -5.01 9.39
C ASP A 211 -4.92 -3.90 10.34
N LEU A 212 -5.26 -2.63 10.03
CA LEU A 212 -4.92 -1.48 10.87
C LEU A 212 -5.65 -1.52 12.22
N HIS A 213 -6.90 -1.96 12.25
CA HIS A 213 -7.68 -2.09 13.49
C HIS A 213 -7.16 -3.23 14.36
N LYS A 214 -6.82 -4.38 13.77
CA LYS A 214 -6.18 -5.49 14.48
C LYS A 214 -4.85 -5.06 15.10
N LEU A 215 -4.04 -4.31 14.34
CA LEU A 215 -2.78 -3.76 14.83
C LEU A 215 -2.97 -2.76 15.97
N ALA A 216 -3.98 -1.88 15.85
CA ALA A 216 -4.30 -0.92 16.91
C ALA A 216 -4.82 -1.62 18.18
N GLN A 217 -5.62 -2.68 18.04
CA GLN A 217 -6.14 -3.46 19.16
C GLN A 217 -5.01 -4.19 19.90
N ALA A 218 -4.06 -4.79 19.18
CA ALA A 218 -2.90 -5.45 19.77
C ALA A 218 -2.03 -4.49 20.60
N ASN A 219 -1.99 -3.20 20.23
CA ASN A 219 -1.17 -2.17 20.88
C ASN A 219 -2.00 -1.20 21.75
N ARG A 220 -3.20 -1.59 22.18
CA ARG A 220 -4.11 -0.73 22.95
C ARG A 220 -3.48 -0.20 24.25
N SER A 221 -2.61 -1.01 24.87
CA SER A 221 -1.91 -0.68 26.11
C SER A 221 -0.99 0.53 26.00
N PHE A 222 -0.54 0.90 24.79
CA PHE A 222 0.38 2.03 24.59
C PHE A 222 -0.35 3.36 24.33
N SER A 223 -1.69 3.38 24.38
CA SER A 223 -2.51 4.56 24.06
C SER A 223 -2.25 5.77 24.97
N HIS A 224 -1.72 5.56 26.17
CA HIS A 224 -1.36 6.63 27.11
C HIS A 224 -0.11 7.41 26.69
N TYR A 225 0.74 6.84 25.82
CA TYR A 225 1.93 7.53 25.29
C TYR A 225 1.60 8.53 24.16
N ARG A 226 0.41 9.12 24.20
CA ARG A 226 -0.04 10.13 23.23
C ARG A 226 0.12 11.53 23.81
N TRP A 227 1.23 12.18 23.47
CA TRP A 227 1.55 13.55 23.91
C TRP A 227 1.53 14.58 22.76
N TRP A 228 0.81 14.28 21.67
CA TRP A 228 0.62 15.17 20.52
C TRP A 228 -0.84 15.54 20.30
#